data_AF-A0A6B8VJN8-F1
#
_entry.id   AF-A0A6B8VJN8-F1
#
_cell.length_a   1.000
_cell.length_b   1.000
_cell.length_c   1.000
_cell.angle_alpha   90.00
_cell.angle_beta   90.00
_cell.angle_gamma   90.00
#
_symmetry.space_group_name_H-M   'P 1'
#
loop_
_entity.id
_entity.type
_entity.pdbx_description
1 polymer ?
#
loop_
_entity_poly.entity_id
_entity_poly.type
_entity_poly.pdbx_seq_one_letter_code
_entity_poly.pdbx_strand_id
1 'polypeptide(L)'
;MSALPRVRKATSQPVLHLLPSLVAGVIGLVLNGVLVFGDHVATDTAWGVIAIVAWAVAGVAGVTALGWYFTEINKRKGEGFFSTVGWKNLVAWLTYAVLLIAIMWSAFNIAQWVGKW
;
A
#
# COMPACT_ATOMS: atom_id res chain seq x y z
N MET A 1 -40.69 -19.80 -23.47
CA MET A 1 -40.07 -18.80 -22.58
C MET A 1 -38.58 -18.78 -22.87
N SER A 2 -38.10 -17.81 -23.65
CA SER A 2 -36.66 -17.64 -23.91
C SER A 2 -35.99 -17.04 -22.68
N ALA A 3 -34.95 -17.70 -22.16
CA ALA A 3 -34.13 -17.13 -21.12
C ALA A 3 -33.43 -15.89 -21.68
N LEU A 4 -33.73 -14.70 -21.15
CA LEU A 4 -32.98 -13.48 -21.47
C LEU A 4 -31.49 -13.74 -21.20
N PRO A 5 -30.58 -13.40 -22.11
CA PRO A 5 -29.16 -13.56 -21.87
C PRO A 5 -28.79 -12.76 -20.62
N ARG A 6 -28.27 -13.44 -19.59
CA ARG A 6 -27.68 -12.78 -18.42
C ARG A 6 -26.54 -11.92 -18.94
N VAL A 7 -26.78 -10.61 -19.04
CA VAL A 7 -25.72 -9.62 -19.25
C VAL A 7 -24.79 -9.74 -18.05
N ARG A 8 -23.69 -10.50 -18.20
CA ARG A 8 -22.63 -10.52 -17.19
C ARG A 8 -22.08 -9.10 -17.16
N LYS A 9 -22.31 -8.36 -16.07
CA LYS A 9 -21.68 -7.05 -15.88
C LYS A 9 -20.18 -7.23 -15.96
N ALA A 10 -19.51 -6.45 -16.81
CA ALA A 10 -18.05 -6.44 -16.87
C ALA A 10 -17.50 -6.09 -15.48
N THR A 11 -16.60 -6.93 -14.96
CA THR A 11 -15.89 -6.68 -13.71
C THR A 11 -14.65 -5.83 -14.01
N SER A 12 -14.15 -5.13 -12.99
CA SER A 12 -12.95 -4.27 -13.09
C SER A 12 -12.20 -4.30 -11.77
N GLN A 13 -11.08 -3.56 -11.67
CA GLN A 13 -10.22 -3.56 -10.49
C GLN A 13 -11.00 -3.28 -9.19
N PRO A 14 -10.80 -4.08 -8.13
CA PRO A 14 -11.48 -3.94 -6.83
C PRO A 14 -10.84 -2.84 -5.98
N VAL A 15 -10.94 -1.57 -6.39
CA VAL A 15 -10.23 -0.44 -5.74
C VAL A 15 -10.47 -0.31 -4.25
N LEU A 16 -11.64 -0.68 -3.73
CA LEU A 16 -11.93 -0.64 -2.29
C LEU A 16 -11.05 -1.62 -1.49
N HIS A 17 -10.57 -2.69 -2.12
CA HIS A 17 -9.66 -3.65 -1.47
C HIS A 17 -8.23 -3.09 -1.36
N LEU A 18 -7.92 -1.97 -2.03
CA LEU A 18 -6.63 -1.27 -1.88
C LEU A 18 -6.62 -0.32 -0.67
N LEU A 19 -7.80 0.04 -0.12
CA LEU A 19 -7.88 1.05 0.94
C LEU A 19 -7.00 0.74 2.16
N PRO A 20 -6.99 -0.49 2.72
CA PRO A 20 -6.16 -0.77 3.89
C PRO A 20 -4.67 -0.59 3.59
N SER A 21 -4.21 -1.04 2.42
CA SER A 21 -2.85 -0.87 1.94
C SER A 21 -2.48 0.60 1.71
N LEU A 22 -3.38 1.37 1.08
CA LEU A 22 -3.15 2.79 0.84
C LEU A 22 -3.07 3.57 2.16
N VAL A 23 -3.97 3.31 3.10
CA VAL A 23 -3.97 3.94 4.42
C VAL A 23 -2.68 3.61 5.18
N ALA A 24 -2.27 2.34 5.19
CA ALA A 24 -1.01 1.93 5.82
C ALA A 24 0.21 2.63 5.19
N GLY A 25 0.26 2.74 3.86
CA GLY A 25 1.31 3.46 3.16
C GLY A 25 1.33 4.96 3.47
N VAL A 26 0.17 5.62 3.53
CA VAL A 26 0.06 7.04 3.92
C VAL A 26 0.52 7.26 5.36
N ILE A 27 0.10 6.39 6.30
CA ILE A 27 0.59 6.44 7.69
C ILE A 27 2.11 6.32 7.72
N GLY A 28 2.68 5.36 6.98
CA GLY A 28 4.13 5.21 6.85
C GLY A 28 4.82 6.47 6.33
N LEU A 29 4.29 7.11 5.28
CA LEU A 29 4.83 8.38 4.77
C LEU A 29 4.76 9.50 5.81
N VAL A 30 3.64 9.63 6.52
CA VAL A 30 3.47 10.65 7.56
C VAL A 30 4.49 10.45 8.69
N LEU A 31 4.68 9.22 9.16
CA LEU A 31 5.67 8.92 10.21
C LEU A 31 7.09 9.24 9.76
N ASN A 32 7.46 8.94 8.51
CA ASN A 32 8.76 9.35 7.95
C ASN A 32 8.88 10.87 7.81
N GLY A 33 7.79 11.55 7.43
CA GLY A 33 7.75 13.01 7.39
C GLY A 33 7.98 13.64 8.76
N VAL A 34 7.39 13.08 9.82
CA VAL A 34 7.62 13.55 11.20
C VAL A 34 9.08 13.41 11.61
N LEU A 35 9.77 12.35 11.18
CA LEU A 35 11.20 12.19 11.45
C LEU A 35 12.04 13.27 10.75
N VAL A 36 11.79 13.52 9.46
CA VAL A 36 12.64 14.41 8.66
C VAL A 36 12.34 15.90 8.88
N PHE A 37 11.08 16.24 9.12
CA PHE A 37 10.64 17.63 9.24
C PHE A 37 10.30 18.05 10.68
N GLY A 38 10.38 17.13 11.65
CA GLY A 38 10.20 17.41 13.07
C GLY A 38 11.52 17.59 13.82
N ASP A 39 11.44 17.67 15.15
CA ASP A 39 12.58 17.92 16.04
C ASP A 39 13.35 16.65 16.44
N HIS A 40 13.14 15.54 15.73
CA HIS A 40 13.79 14.26 16.04
C HIS A 40 15.18 14.17 15.41
N VAL A 41 16.14 13.59 16.14
CA VAL A 41 17.50 13.37 15.62
C VAL A 41 17.77 11.87 15.48
N ALA A 42 18.52 11.48 14.44
CA ALA A 42 18.84 10.08 14.14
C ALA A 42 19.57 9.32 15.26
N THR A 43 20.11 10.01 16.26
CA THR A 43 20.72 9.40 17.44
C THR A 43 19.70 8.97 18.50
N ASP A 44 18.47 9.50 18.46
CA ASP A 44 17.47 9.29 19.49
C ASP A 44 16.85 7.90 19.42
N THR A 45 16.50 7.30 20.56
CA THR A 45 15.73 6.05 20.58
C THR A 45 14.37 6.23 19.92
N ALA A 46 13.74 7.39 20.10
CA ALA A 46 12.45 7.71 19.47
C ALA A 46 12.53 7.66 17.94
N TRP A 47 13.62 8.14 17.33
CA TRP A 47 13.82 8.05 15.88
C TRP A 47 13.77 6.60 15.39
N GLY A 48 14.55 5.72 16.04
CA GLY A 48 14.59 4.31 15.69
C GLY A 48 13.22 3.64 15.83
N VAL A 49 12.51 3.91 16.93
CA VAL A 49 11.16 3.36 17.16
C VAL A 49 10.18 3.82 16.10
N ILE A 50 10.11 5.12 15.80
CA ILE A 50 9.18 5.67 14.80
C ILE A 50 9.51 5.12 13.40
N ALA A 51 10.80 5.03 13.04
CA ALA A 51 11.22 4.50 11.74
C ALA A 51 10.86 3.02 11.58
N ILE A 52 11.07 2.20 12.63
CA ILE A 52 10.67 0.78 12.65
C ILE A 52 9.14 0.63 12.56
N VAL A 53 8.39 1.46 13.29
CA VAL A 53 6.91 1.44 13.22
C VAL A 53 6.43 1.83 11.83
N ALA A 54 7.00 2.88 11.23
CA ALA A 54 6.67 3.29 9.86
C ALA A 54 6.93 2.16 8.86
N TRP A 55 8.08 1.49 8.99
CA TRP A 55 8.45 0.35 8.18
C TRP A 55 7.49 -0.84 8.39
N ALA A 56 7.13 -1.16 9.63
CA ALA A 56 6.24 -2.29 9.94
C ALA A 56 4.81 -2.04 9.44
N VAL A 57 4.29 -0.82 9.60
CA VAL A 57 2.94 -0.45 9.14
C VAL A 57 2.87 -0.48 7.61
N ALA A 58 3.77 0.19 6.91
CA ALA A 58 3.75 0.19 5.44
C ALA A 58 4.19 -1.16 4.86
N GLY A 59 5.27 -1.74 5.38
CA GLY A 59 5.90 -2.96 4.90
C GLY A 59 5.15 -4.22 5.24
N VAL A 60 4.88 -4.49 6.52
CA VAL A 60 4.21 -5.73 6.92
C VAL A 60 2.71 -5.58 6.71
N ALA A 61 2.05 -4.68 7.44
CA ALA A 61 0.59 -4.58 7.37
C ALA A 61 0.10 -4.12 5.98
N GLY A 62 0.74 -3.10 5.40
CA GLY A 62 0.37 -2.55 4.10
C GLY A 62 0.54 -3.52 2.93
N VAL A 63 1.66 -4.24 2.86
CA VAL A 63 1.89 -5.24 1.81
C VAL A 63 1.03 -6.49 2.03
N THR A 64 0.86 -6.97 3.26
CA THR A 64 -0.04 -8.11 3.51
C THR A 64 -1.48 -7.80 3.09
N ALA A 65 -1.96 -6.58 3.35
CA ALA A 65 -3.29 -6.15 2.92
C ALA A 65 -3.47 -6.14 1.39
N LEU A 66 -2.40 -5.98 0.59
CA LEU A 66 -2.48 -6.11 -0.87
C LEU A 66 -2.91 -7.52 -1.29
N GLY A 67 -2.68 -8.53 -0.44
CA GLY A 67 -3.16 -9.89 -0.64
C GLY A 67 -4.67 -9.93 -0.92
N TRP A 68 -5.47 -9.16 -0.18
CA TRP A 68 -6.92 -9.09 -0.40
C TRP A 68 -7.28 -8.51 -1.77
N TYR A 69 -6.56 -7.48 -2.22
CA TYR A 69 -6.72 -6.94 -3.56
C TYR A 69 -6.34 -7.96 -4.63
N PHE A 70 -5.22 -8.67 -4.45
CA PHE A 70 -4.74 -9.67 -5.41
C PHE A 70 -5.65 -10.90 -5.49
N THR A 71 -6.21 -11.36 -4.38
CA THR A 71 -7.21 -12.44 -4.39
C THR A 71 -8.43 -12.03 -5.19
N GLU A 72 -8.98 -10.85 -4.93
CA GLU A 72 -10.21 -10.39 -5.58
C GLU A 72 -10.00 -10.05 -7.07
N ILE A 73 -8.86 -9.45 -7.44
CA ILE A 73 -8.58 -9.16 -8.87
C ILE A 73 -8.38 -10.47 -9.66
N ASN A 74 -7.74 -11.49 -9.08
CA ASN A 74 -7.55 -12.78 -9.72
C ASN A 74 -8.89 -13.50 -9.92
N LYS A 75 -9.77 -13.45 -8.92
CA LYS A 75 -11.14 -13.95 -9.03
C LYS A 75 -11.89 -13.28 -10.18
N ARG A 76 -11.91 -11.94 -10.23
CA ARG A 76 -12.60 -11.17 -11.28
C ARG A 76 -12.06 -11.43 -12.68
N LYS A 77 -10.73 -11.60 -12.81
CA LYS A 77 -10.09 -11.98 -14.08
C LYS A 77 -10.47 -13.41 -14.51
N GLY A 78 -10.63 -14.32 -13.55
CA GLY A 78 -11.08 -15.70 -13.81
C GLY A 78 -12.55 -15.84 -14.23
N GLU A 79 -13.40 -14.83 -13.97
CA GLU A 79 -14.84 -14.84 -14.31
C GLU A 79 -15.14 -14.53 -15.80
N GLY A 80 -14.10 -14.24 -16.60
CA GLY A 80 -14.14 -14.19 -18.08
C GLY A 80 -14.47 -12.84 -18.73
N PHE A 81 -15.12 -11.91 -18.03
CA PHE A 81 -15.40 -10.55 -18.54
C PHE A 81 -14.77 -9.47 -17.65
N PHE A 82 -13.43 -9.33 -17.73
CA PHE A 82 -12.67 -8.31 -17.02
C PHE A 82 -12.32 -7.15 -17.93
N SER A 83 -12.71 -5.93 -17.54
CA SER A 83 -12.35 -4.69 -18.24
C SER A 83 -11.39 -3.87 -17.37
N THR A 84 -10.25 -3.50 -17.97
CA THR A 84 -9.27 -2.61 -17.34
C THR A 84 -9.77 -1.17 -17.44
N VAL A 85 -10.15 -0.59 -16.32
CA VAL A 85 -10.57 0.82 -16.25
C VAL A 85 -9.37 1.68 -15.88
N GLY A 86 -9.02 2.67 -16.72
CA GLY A 86 -7.80 3.47 -16.62
C GLY A 86 -7.55 4.07 -15.22
N TRP A 87 -8.54 4.79 -14.68
CA TRP A 87 -8.41 5.42 -13.35
C TRP A 87 -8.23 4.40 -12.22
N LYS A 88 -8.88 3.22 -12.31
CA LYS A 88 -8.76 2.18 -11.28
C LYS A 88 -7.40 1.50 -11.32
N ASN A 89 -6.87 1.30 -12.52
CA ASN A 89 -5.51 0.81 -12.71
C ASN A 89 -4.49 1.82 -12.15
N LEU A 90 -4.69 3.10 -12.40
CA LEU A 90 -3.85 4.17 -11.86
C LEU A 90 -3.85 4.16 -10.32
N VAL A 91 -5.01 4.04 -9.68
CA VAL A 91 -5.11 3.94 -8.20
C VAL A 91 -4.30 2.76 -7.65
N ALA A 92 -4.31 1.61 -8.33
CA ALA A 92 -3.49 0.46 -7.93
C ALA A 92 -1.99 0.78 -8.00
N TRP A 93 -1.54 1.34 -9.12
CA TRP A 93 -0.13 1.74 -9.29
C TRP A 93 0.32 2.79 -8.28
N LEU A 94 -0.52 3.80 -8.02
CA LEU A 94 -0.23 4.81 -6.99
C LEU A 94 -0.13 4.18 -5.60
N THR A 95 -1.01 3.22 -5.28
CA THR A 95 -0.94 2.51 -3.98
C THR A 95 0.39 1.76 -3.83
N TYR A 96 0.85 1.09 -4.89
CA TYR A 96 2.15 0.39 -4.86
C TYR A 96 3.31 1.37 -4.71
N ALA A 97 3.28 2.48 -5.43
CA ALA A 97 4.31 3.52 -5.34
C ALA A 97 4.37 4.12 -3.93
N VAL A 98 3.22 4.45 -3.34
CA VAL A 98 3.12 4.98 -1.97
C VAL A 98 3.72 4.01 -0.96
N LEU A 99 3.37 2.72 -1.04
CA LEU A 99 3.95 1.70 -0.16
C LEU A 99 5.45 1.55 -0.35
N LEU A 100 5.91 1.47 -1.60
CA LEU A 100 7.34 1.31 -1.90
C LEU A 100 8.16 2.49 -1.36
N ILE A 101 7.70 3.72 -1.59
CA ILE A 101 8.36 4.94 -1.10
C ILE A 101 8.39 4.94 0.43
N ALA A 102 7.27 4.63 1.09
CA ALA A 102 7.21 4.57 2.55
C ALA A 102 8.18 3.53 3.12
N ILE A 103 8.22 2.33 2.55
CA ILE A 103 9.10 1.24 2.99
C ILE A 103 10.57 1.62 2.81
N MET A 104 10.95 2.11 1.62
CA MET A 104 12.33 2.50 1.33
C MET A 104 12.78 3.65 2.22
N TRP A 105 11.96 4.69 2.38
CA TRP A 105 12.29 5.82 3.24
C TRP A 105 12.46 5.39 4.70
N SER A 106 11.56 4.54 5.20
CA SER A 106 11.69 3.99 6.56
C SER A 106 12.99 3.20 6.71
N ALA A 107 13.37 2.39 5.72
CA ALA A 107 14.63 1.64 5.75
C ALA A 107 15.86 2.55 5.78
N PHE A 108 15.86 3.65 5.02
CA PHE A 108 16.93 4.67 5.10
C PHE A 108 17.01 5.32 6.49
N ASN A 109 15.87 5.68 7.08
CA ASN A 109 15.84 6.26 8.43
C ASN A 109 16.32 5.27 9.50
N ILE A 110 16.01 3.98 9.36
CA ILE A 110 16.55 2.91 10.22
C ILE A 110 18.07 2.80 10.03
N ALA A 111 18.56 2.80 8.79
CA ALA A 111 20.00 2.71 8.52
C ALA A 111 20.78 3.88 9.14
N GLN A 112 20.24 5.10 9.05
CA GLN A 112 20.81 6.29 9.71
C GLN A 112 20.89 6.11 11.24
N TRP A 113 19.86 5.53 11.85
CA TRP A 113 19.82 5.28 13.29
C TRP A 113 20.74 4.16 13.75
N VAL A 114 20.87 3.09 12.96
CA VAL A 114 21.77 1.96 13.26
C VAL A 114 23.22 2.37 13.06
N GLY A 115 23.54 3.16 12.03
CA GLY A 115 24.90 3.58 11.69
C GLY A 115 25.58 4.49 12.72
N LYS A 116 24.92 4.82 13.83
CA LYS A 116 25.55 5.49 14.99
C LYS A 116 26.38 4.54 15.86
N TRP A 117 26.22 3.23 15.68
CA TRP A 117 26.95 2.16 16.35
C TRP A 117 28.02 1.59 15.42
#